data_AF-W2KT28-F1
#
_entry.id   AF-W2KT28-F1
#
_cell.length_a   1.000
_cell.length_b   1.000
_cell.length_c   1.000
_cell.angle_alpha   90.00
_cell.angle_beta   90.00
_cell.angle_gamma   90.00
#
_symmetry.space_group_name_H-M   'P 1'
#
loop_
_entity.id
_entity.type
_entity.pdbx_description
1 polymer ?
#
loop_
_entity_poly.entity_id
_entity_poly.type
_entity_poly.pdbx_seq_one_letter_code
_entity_poly.pdbx_strand_id
1 'polypeptide(L)'
;MAGYGGVAAEELATLSTEELDKRLGKLPRRCYPLVLAGNLCLNPFNQHNYPNDGLVMVEETGIPGEFRQQIIGAPHYLLPSHPKAIGLTQSFLGA
;
A
#
# COMPACT_ATOMS: atom_id res chain seq x y z
N MET A 1 10.08 32.62 -3.55
CA MET A 1 9.34 31.63 -2.74
C MET A 1 10.02 30.28 -2.96
N ALA A 2 10.54 29.65 -1.90
CA ALA A 2 11.03 28.26 -1.91
C ALA A 2 9.85 27.33 -2.26
N GLY A 3 9.94 26.41 -3.22
CA GLY A 3 10.81 25.22 -3.17
C GLY A 3 10.03 24.03 -2.57
N TYR A 4 8.84 23.73 -3.10
CA TYR A 4 7.96 22.64 -2.64
C TYR A 4 8.16 21.36 -3.48
N GLY A 5 9.42 20.98 -3.65
CA GLY A 5 9.78 19.75 -4.35
C GLY A 5 11.17 19.37 -3.93
N GLY A 6 11.31 18.44 -2.97
CA GLY A 6 12.61 17.90 -2.61
C GLY A 6 13.26 17.17 -3.79
N VAL A 7 14.45 16.61 -3.57
CA VAL A 7 15.24 15.88 -4.59
C VAL A 7 14.39 14.90 -5.42
N ALA A 8 13.43 14.20 -4.80
CA ALA A 8 12.51 13.31 -5.49
C ALA A 8 11.60 14.00 -6.52
N ALA A 9 11.11 15.21 -6.24
CA ALA A 9 10.27 15.95 -7.18
C ALA A 9 11.07 16.50 -8.37
N GLU A 10 12.33 16.89 -8.14
CA GLU A 10 13.26 17.31 -9.19
C GLU A 10 13.64 16.11 -10.06
N GLU A 11 13.96 14.96 -9.47
CA GLU A 11 14.25 13.72 -10.21
C GLU A 11 13.04 13.25 -11.03
N LEU A 12 11.83 13.27 -10.48
CA LEU A 12 10.61 12.95 -11.21
C LEU A 12 10.34 13.91 -12.38
N ALA A 13 10.76 15.18 -12.27
CA ALA A 13 10.63 16.15 -13.35
C ALA A 13 11.61 15.92 -14.52
N THR A 14 12.66 15.11 -14.33
CA THR A 14 13.62 14.75 -15.39
C THR A 14 13.19 13.57 -16.26
N LEU A 15 12.17 12.82 -15.84
CA LEU A 15 11.69 11.64 -16.56
C LEU A 15 10.65 12.01 -17.62
N SER A 16 10.69 11.33 -18.77
CA SER A 16 9.64 11.47 -19.78
C SER A 16 8.34 10.85 -19.28
N THR A 17 7.21 11.28 -19.87
CA THR A 17 5.89 10.78 -19.54
C THR A 17 5.77 9.27 -19.69
N GLU A 18 6.40 8.70 -20.71
CA GLU A 18 6.37 7.27 -21.01
C GLU A 18 7.21 6.46 -20.01
N GLU A 19 8.37 6.99 -19.59
CA GLU A 19 9.25 6.33 -18.62
C GLU A 19 8.62 6.34 -17.22
N LEU A 20 7.93 7.43 -16.87
CA LEU A 20 7.11 7.55 -15.66
C LEU A 20 5.96 6.54 -15.65
N ASP A 21 5.17 6.47 -16.72
CA ASP A 21 4.03 5.56 -16.79
C ASP A 21 4.48 4.09 -16.81
N LYS A 22 5.65 3.78 -17.40
CA LYS A 22 6.26 2.46 -17.37
C LYS A 22 6.73 2.04 -15.97
N ARG A 23 7.25 2.98 -15.17
CA ARG A 23 7.70 2.73 -13.78
C ARG A 23 6.55 2.73 -12.78
N LEU A 24 5.54 3.58 -12.98
CA LEU A 24 4.39 3.76 -12.09
C LEU A 24 3.19 2.84 -12.41
N GLY A 25 3.16 2.22 -13.59
CA GLY A 25 2.07 1.34 -14.00
C GLY A 25 0.76 2.10 -14.29
N LYS A 26 -0.40 1.50 -13.94
CA LYS A 26 -1.74 2.05 -14.21
C LYS A 26 -2.26 3.06 -13.18
N LEU A 27 -1.48 3.38 -12.15
CA LEU A 27 -1.92 4.29 -11.09
C LEU A 27 -1.78 5.75 -11.56
N PRO A 28 -2.77 6.63 -11.31
CA PRO A 28 -2.69 8.02 -11.70
C PRO A 28 -1.43 8.67 -11.10
N ARG A 29 -0.74 9.46 -11.92
CA ARG A 29 0.44 10.23 -11.52
C ARG A 29 0.15 10.98 -10.20
N ARG A 30 1.07 10.90 -9.23
CA ARG A 30 1.00 11.55 -7.90
C ARG A 30 0.05 10.91 -6.88
N CYS A 31 -0.50 9.73 -7.15
CA CYS A 31 -1.15 8.95 -6.10
C CYS A 31 -0.07 8.25 -5.24
N TYR A 32 -0.13 8.47 -3.93
CA TYR A 32 0.67 7.74 -2.93
C TYR A 32 -0.23 6.73 -2.21
N PRO A 33 -0.42 5.54 -2.78
CA PRO A 33 -1.31 4.54 -2.19
C PRO A 33 -0.78 4.06 -0.83
N LEU A 34 -1.71 3.91 0.10
CA LEU A 34 -1.51 3.17 1.34
C LEU A 34 -2.18 1.80 1.18
N VAL A 35 -1.37 0.74 1.15
CA VAL A 35 -1.83 -0.65 1.13
C VAL A 35 -1.96 -1.17 2.55
N LEU A 36 -3.12 -1.71 2.91
CA LEU A 36 -3.33 -2.39 4.18
C LEU A 36 -3.23 -3.90 3.97
N ALA A 37 -2.30 -4.55 4.67
CA ALA A 37 -2.09 -6.00 4.57
C ALA A 37 -2.36 -6.66 5.92
N GLY A 38 -3.14 -7.75 5.92
CA GLY A 38 -3.34 -8.56 7.13
C GLY A 38 -2.14 -9.47 7.38
N ASN A 39 -1.83 -9.73 8.65
CA ASN A 39 -0.81 -10.73 9.03
C ASN A 39 -1.27 -11.65 10.16
N LEU A 40 -2.57 -11.87 10.35
CA LEU A 40 -3.07 -12.83 11.33
C LEU A 40 -3.73 -14.03 10.63
N CYS A 41 -3.01 -15.13 10.56
CA CYS A 41 -3.50 -16.40 10.04
C CYS A 41 -4.14 -17.23 11.17
N LEU A 42 -5.47 -17.25 11.20
CA LEU A 42 -6.25 -18.11 12.10
C LEU A 42 -6.45 -19.53 11.56
N ASN A 43 -6.04 -19.78 10.31
CA ASN A 43 -6.09 -21.11 9.71
C ASN A 43 -4.83 -21.91 10.11
N PRO A 44 -4.95 -22.95 10.96
CA PRO A 44 -3.79 -23.69 11.46
C PRO A 44 -2.98 -24.38 10.34
N PHE A 45 -3.61 -24.68 9.20
CA PHE A 45 -2.94 -25.34 8.08
C PHE A 45 -2.09 -24.40 7.23
N ASN A 46 -2.26 -23.09 7.36
CA ASN A 46 -1.53 -22.08 6.56
C ASN A 46 -0.56 -21.22 7.41
N GLN A 47 -0.35 -21.59 8.68
CA GLN A 47 0.56 -20.89 9.58
C GLN A 47 2.05 -21.15 9.29
N HIS A 48 2.40 -22.06 8.39
CA HIS A 48 3.80 -22.23 8.00
C HIS A 48 4.26 -21.12 7.03
N ASN A 49 3.33 -20.42 6.39
CA ASN A 49 3.61 -19.37 5.40
C ASN A 49 3.47 -17.95 6.01
N TYR A 50 3.83 -17.73 7.28
CA TYR A 50 3.77 -16.36 7.83
C TYR A 50 4.84 -15.44 7.18
N PRO A 51 4.56 -14.14 7.00
CA PRO A 51 3.33 -13.44 7.37
C PRO A 51 2.22 -13.50 6.30
N ASN A 52 1.00 -13.90 6.69
CA ASN A 52 -0.20 -13.93 5.86
C ASN A 52 -1.48 -13.67 6.68
N ASP A 53 -2.59 -13.37 6.01
CA ASP A 53 -3.89 -13.09 6.62
C ASP A 53 -4.85 -14.30 6.68
N GLY A 54 -4.33 -15.50 6.43
CA GLY A 54 -5.10 -16.73 6.25
C GLY A 54 -5.29 -17.12 4.78
N LEU A 55 -5.23 -16.17 3.84
CA LEU A 55 -5.43 -16.40 2.41
C LEU A 55 -4.32 -15.82 1.54
N VAL A 56 -3.84 -14.62 1.85
CA VAL A 56 -2.89 -13.84 1.03
C VAL A 56 -1.65 -13.54 1.86
N MET A 57 -0.48 -13.74 1.26
CA MET A 57 0.80 -13.40 1.86
C MET A 57 0.99 -11.88 1.88
N VAL A 58 1.64 -11.34 2.92
CA VAL A 58 1.92 -9.89 2.97
C VAL A 58 2.72 -9.43 1.76
N GLU A 59 3.67 -10.25 1.29
CA GLU A 59 4.49 -9.96 0.11
C GLU A 59 3.68 -9.84 -1.19
N GLU A 60 2.59 -10.62 -1.32
CA GLU A 60 1.72 -10.62 -2.51
C GLU A 60 0.84 -9.36 -2.59
N THR A 61 0.71 -8.61 -1.49
CA THR A 61 -0.03 -7.33 -1.48
C THR A 61 0.81 -6.15 -1.98
N GLY A 62 2.09 -6.37 -2.27
CA GLY A 62 2.95 -5.36 -2.88
C GLY A 62 2.45 -4.92 -4.25
N ILE A 63 2.50 -3.62 -4.52
CA ILE A 63 2.17 -3.06 -5.84
C ILE A 63 3.42 -2.44 -6.48
N PRO A 64 3.56 -2.47 -7.81
CA PRO A 64 4.66 -1.78 -8.49
C PRO A 64 4.63 -0.27 -8.24
N GLY A 65 5.82 0.35 -8.17
CA GLY A 65 5.96 1.80 -8.00
C GLY A 65 6.11 2.24 -6.54
N GLU A 66 5.85 3.52 -6.28
CA GLU A 66 5.92 4.10 -4.93
C GLU A 66 4.62 3.85 -4.17
N PHE A 67 4.72 3.15 -3.04
CA PHE A 67 3.58 2.91 -2.15
C PHE A 67 4.05 2.83 -0.69
N ARG A 68 3.09 2.99 0.22
CA ARG A 68 3.28 2.67 1.63
C ARG A 68 2.48 1.43 1.96
N GLN A 69 3.06 0.53 2.73
CA GLN A 69 2.37 -0.66 3.22
C GLN A 69 2.23 -0.58 4.73
N GLN A 70 1.05 -0.86 5.24
CA GLN A 70 0.78 -1.00 6.67
C GLN A 70 0.27 -2.40 6.97
N ILE A 71 1.05 -3.12 7.76
CA ILE A 71 0.71 -4.47 8.21
C ILE A 71 -0.19 -4.36 9.45
N ILE A 72 -1.31 -5.08 9.44
CA ILE A 72 -2.35 -5.07 10.47
C ILE A 72 -2.56 -6.49 10.98
N GLY A 73 -2.62 -6.65 12.30
CA GLY A 73 -2.93 -7.92 13.00
C GLY A 73 -4.38 -8.37 12.82
N ALA A 74 -4.80 -8.62 11.59
CA ALA A 74 -6.15 -9.07 11.24
C ALA A 74 -6.11 -10.19 10.19
N PRO A 75 -7.04 -11.17 10.28
CA PRO A 75 -7.25 -12.14 9.21
C PRO A 75 -8.00 -11.48 8.05
N HIS A 76 -7.95 -12.10 6.88
CA HIS A 76 -8.46 -11.58 5.62
C HIS A 76 -9.87 -11.00 5.75
N TYR A 77 -10.80 -11.79 6.27
CA TYR A 77 -12.22 -11.42 6.37
C TYR A 77 -12.51 -10.36 7.44
N LEU A 78 -11.62 -10.19 8.44
CA LEU A 78 -11.81 -9.20 9.51
C LEU A 78 -10.98 -7.93 9.28
N LEU A 79 -10.07 -7.92 8.31
CA LEU A 79 -9.25 -6.76 7.97
C LEU A 79 -10.11 -5.50 7.71
N PRO A 80 -11.23 -5.54 6.94
CA PRO A 80 -12.08 -4.36 6.74
C PRO A 80 -12.77 -3.87 8.02
N SER A 81 -13.00 -4.77 8.98
CA SER A 81 -13.63 -4.44 10.28
C SER A 81 -12.62 -4.06 11.36
N HIS A 82 -11.33 -4.15 11.08
CA HIS A 82 -10.29 -3.82 12.05
C HIS A 82 -10.33 -2.31 12.36
N PRO A 83 -10.30 -1.87 13.64
CA PRO A 83 -10.43 -0.46 14.00
C PRO A 83 -9.43 0.46 13.28
N LYS A 84 -8.21 -0.03 13.07
CA LYS A 84 -7.18 0.71 12.31
C LYS A 84 -7.54 0.86 10.83
N ALA A 85 -8.10 -0.16 10.19
CA ALA A 85 -8.51 -0.09 8.78
C ALA A 85 -9.68 0.89 8.63
N ILE A 86 -10.70 0.77 9.49
CA ILE A 86 -11.84 1.70 9.54
C ILE A 86 -11.35 3.14 9.72
N GLY A 87 -10.48 3.40 10.70
CA GLY A 87 -9.97 4.75 10.96
C GLY A 87 -9.16 5.33 9.81
N LEU A 88 -8.35 4.51 9.12
CA LEU A 88 -7.60 4.94 7.94
C LEU A 88 -8.54 5.21 6.74
N THR A 89 -9.55 4.37 6.53
CA THR A 89 -10.58 4.59 5.50
C THR A 89 -11.37 5.87 5.77
N GLN A 90 -11.80 6.11 7.01
CA GLN A 90 -12.47 7.35 7.40
C GLN A 90 -11.56 8.57 7.18
N SER A 91 -10.29 8.49 7.59
CA SER A 91 -9.32 9.56 7.38
C SER A 91 -9.07 9.84 5.89
N PHE A 92 -9.13 8.82 5.03
CA PHE A 92 -8.97 8.98 3.59
C PHE A 92 -10.20 9.63 2.94
N LEU A 93 -11.41 9.24 3.35
CA LEU A 93 -12.66 9.78 2.80
C LEU A 93 -13.00 11.18 3.32
N GLY A 94 -12.55 11.53 4.52
CA GLY A 94 -12.80 12.83 5.14
C GLY A 94 -11.74 13.90 4.83
N ALA A 95 -10.69 13.57 4.07
CA ALA A 95 -9.61 14.47 3.67
C ALA A 95 -9.87 15.17 2.33
#